data_AF-A0A640TMP2-F1
#
_entry.id   AF-A0A640TMP2-F1
#
_cell.length_a   1.000
_cell.length_b   1.000
_cell.length_c   1.000
_cell.angle_alpha   90.00
_cell.angle_beta   90.00
_cell.angle_gamma   90.00
#
_symmetry.space_group_name_H-M   'P 1'
#
loop_
_entity.id
_entity.type
_entity.pdbx_description
1 polymer ?
#
loop_
_entity_poly.entity_id
_entity_poly.type
_entity_poly.pdbx_seq_one_letter_code
_entity_poly.pdbx_strand_id
1 'polypeptide(L)'
;MAANENTPDERTEPADHRPAREFRMADLAEEAGITVRTLRFYRERKLIPPPRREGRIAWYNEHHLARLRTIGALLERGHTLGGIAELLSAFDTGRDVGELLGLENTLVPPWSEETPVRLTPEELADHFSEDITAENLSTSLDIGYLAVDGDEFVHISRRLLDASTELVNQGIPLAAVLEAGRQVRAHADALADVFTTLIRTHLLSDVLARVSAREDVGPHEVDHLTETIEKLRPLSKGVVEAELSMAMDRRVRAEVAKWLTEEGREGT
;
A
#
# COMPACT_ATOMS: atom_id res chain seq x y z
N MET A 1 19.96 -34.32 -35.31
CA MET A 1 20.89 -34.72 -34.23
C MET A 1 21.61 -33.47 -33.77
N ALA A 2 21.14 -32.91 -32.67
CA ALA A 2 21.78 -31.81 -31.98
C ALA A 2 22.57 -32.38 -30.78
N ALA A 3 23.76 -31.84 -30.56
CA ALA A 3 24.53 -31.85 -29.31
C ALA A 3 25.35 -30.55 -29.39
N ASN A 4 24.91 -29.45 -28.79
CA ASN A 4 24.95 -29.10 -27.36
C ASN A 4 26.37 -29.10 -26.80
N GLU A 5 26.93 -27.90 -26.60
CA GLU A 5 27.99 -27.64 -25.62
C GLU A 5 27.88 -26.18 -25.14
N ASN A 6 27.07 -26.04 -24.08
CA ASN A 6 27.27 -25.21 -22.89
C ASN A 6 28.14 -23.94 -23.00
N THR A 7 27.46 -22.80 -23.04
CA THR A 7 27.95 -21.55 -22.46
C THR A 7 27.90 -21.66 -20.93
N PRO A 8 28.94 -21.28 -20.17
CA PRO A 8 28.88 -21.30 -18.72
C PRO A 8 27.96 -20.18 -18.23
N ASP A 9 26.94 -20.63 -17.50
CA ASP A 9 25.98 -19.87 -16.71
C ASP A 9 26.67 -18.83 -15.80
N GLU A 10 26.36 -17.55 -16.04
CA GLU A 10 26.62 -16.45 -15.13
C GLU A 10 25.85 -16.74 -13.83
N ARG A 11 26.52 -17.43 -12.91
CA ARG A 11 26.07 -17.59 -11.54
C ARG A 11 25.67 -16.22 -11.00
N THR A 12 24.37 -16.01 -10.92
CA THR A 12 23.75 -14.94 -10.14
C THR A 12 24.35 -15.02 -8.75
N GLU A 13 25.19 -14.05 -8.43
CA GLU A 13 25.70 -13.86 -7.08
C GLU A 13 24.49 -13.71 -6.14
N PRO A 14 24.41 -14.47 -5.04
CA PRO A 14 23.36 -14.26 -4.06
C PRO A 14 23.51 -12.83 -3.52
N ALA A 15 22.42 -12.07 -3.56
CA ALA A 15 22.34 -10.72 -3.04
C ALA A 15 23.09 -10.60 -1.70
N ASP A 16 24.06 -9.68 -1.67
CA ASP A 16 24.91 -9.29 -0.56
C ASP A 16 24.09 -9.19 0.75
N HIS A 17 24.03 -10.28 1.51
CA HIS A 17 23.68 -10.25 2.93
C HIS A 17 24.85 -9.58 3.65
N ARG A 18 24.92 -8.25 3.58
CA ARG A 18 25.77 -7.48 4.48
C ARG A 18 25.45 -7.96 5.90
N PRO A 19 26.44 -8.31 6.73
CA PRO A 19 26.16 -8.65 8.11
C PRO A 19 25.44 -7.47 8.74
N ALA A 20 24.19 -7.67 9.16
CA ALA A 20 23.37 -6.63 9.78
C ALA A 20 24.19 -5.99 10.90
N ARG A 21 24.53 -4.69 10.75
CA ARG A 21 25.42 -4.02 11.71
C ARG A 21 24.78 -4.06 13.09
N GLU A 22 25.53 -4.61 14.05
CA GLU A 22 25.11 -4.67 15.44
C GLU A 22 25.73 -3.51 16.23
N PHE A 23 24.89 -2.77 16.93
CA PHE A 23 25.26 -1.62 17.75
C PHE A 23 25.06 -1.94 19.22
N ARG A 24 25.98 -1.48 20.07
CA ARG A 24 25.68 -1.35 21.49
C ARG A 24 24.93 -0.04 21.73
N MET A 25 24.34 0.11 22.91
CA MET A 25 23.53 1.27 23.24
C MET A 25 24.25 2.62 23.08
N ALA A 26 25.55 2.68 23.38
CA ALA A 26 26.33 3.90 23.20
C ALA A 26 26.53 4.22 21.71
N ASP A 27 27.01 3.24 20.95
CA ASP A 27 27.27 3.35 19.51
C ASP A 27 25.98 3.71 18.74
N LEU A 28 24.85 3.10 19.08
CA LEU A 28 23.57 3.41 18.46
C LEU A 28 23.13 4.86 18.74
N ALA A 29 23.32 5.33 19.97
CA ALA A 29 22.93 6.68 20.35
C ALA A 29 23.79 7.72 19.60
N GLU A 30 25.09 7.48 19.50
CA GLU A 30 26.01 8.30 18.71
C GLU A 30 25.62 8.34 17.23
N GLU A 31 25.38 7.18 16.62
CA GLU A 31 25.00 7.04 15.21
C GLU A 31 23.62 7.65 14.88
N ALA A 32 22.72 7.67 15.87
CA ALA A 32 21.41 8.32 15.79
C ALA A 32 21.45 9.82 16.15
N GLY A 33 22.61 10.37 16.55
CA GLY A 33 22.74 11.77 16.94
C GLY A 33 22.02 12.14 18.25
N ILE A 34 21.74 11.17 19.12
CA ILE A 34 21.02 11.38 20.39
C ILE A 34 21.85 10.95 21.60
N THR A 35 21.40 11.34 22.78
CA THR A 35 22.05 10.87 24.01
C THR A 35 21.61 9.44 24.38
N VAL A 36 22.49 8.69 25.07
CA VAL A 36 22.12 7.40 25.67
C VAL A 36 20.92 7.52 26.63
N ARG A 37 20.76 8.67 27.28
CA ARG A 37 19.59 8.97 28.13
C ARG A 37 18.30 9.02 27.31
N THR A 38 18.32 9.73 26.19
CA THR A 38 17.19 9.82 25.25
C THR A 38 16.84 8.45 24.69
N LEU A 39 17.84 7.65 24.29
CA LEU A 39 17.64 6.29 23.81
C LEU A 39 16.97 5.37 24.85
N ARG A 40 17.38 5.46 26.13
CA ARG A 40 16.72 4.71 27.21
C ARG A 40 15.26 5.15 27.39
N PHE A 41 15.02 6.45 27.35
CA PHE A 41 13.68 7.01 27.46
C PHE A 41 12.75 6.54 26.34
N TYR A 42 13.22 6.51 25.09
CA TYR A 42 12.44 5.99 23.96
C TYR A 42 12.13 4.49 24.10
N ARG A 43 13.09 3.69 24.56
CA ARG A 43 12.86 2.27 24.85
C ARG A 43 11.83 2.08 25.97
N GLU A 44 11.91 2.85 27.05
CA GLU A 44 10.93 2.81 28.16
C GLU A 44 9.52 3.17 27.70
N ARG A 45 9.42 4.09 26.73
CA ARG A 45 8.17 4.47 26.05
C ARG A 45 7.71 3.46 24.99
N LYS A 46 8.42 2.33 24.82
CA LYS A 46 8.18 1.30 23.79
C LYS A 46 8.20 1.81 22.34
N LEU A 47 8.89 2.93 22.10
CA LEU A 47 9.06 3.49 20.74
C LEU A 47 10.07 2.69 19.90
N ILE A 48 10.83 1.82 20.54
CA ILE A 48 11.87 1.02 19.92
C ILE A 48 11.65 -0.42 20.35
N PRO A 49 11.66 -1.38 19.40
CA PRO A 49 11.60 -2.80 19.70
C PRO A 49 12.65 -3.22 20.74
N PRO A 50 12.38 -4.28 21.52
CA PRO A 50 13.35 -4.77 22.48
C PRO A 50 14.60 -5.29 21.73
N PRO A 51 15.81 -4.94 22.20
CA PRO A 51 17.05 -5.41 21.56
C PRO A 51 17.23 -6.92 21.77
N ARG A 52 18.01 -7.54 20.89
CA ARG A 52 18.47 -8.92 21.07
C ARG A 52 19.40 -8.97 22.28
N ARG A 53 19.14 -9.87 23.22
CA ARG A 53 19.98 -10.02 24.42
C ARG A 53 20.88 -11.23 24.26
N GLU A 54 22.18 -11.01 24.38
CA GLU A 54 23.18 -12.06 24.41
C GLU A 54 23.96 -11.94 25.72
N GLY A 55 23.60 -12.80 26.68
CA GLY A 55 24.07 -12.68 28.06
C GLY A 55 23.62 -11.38 28.72
N ARG A 56 24.59 -10.54 29.10
CA ARG A 56 24.35 -9.21 29.73
C ARG A 56 24.35 -8.05 28.73
N ILE A 57 24.65 -8.33 27.45
CA ILE A 57 24.80 -7.31 26.42
C ILE A 57 23.49 -7.23 25.62
N ALA A 58 23.04 -6.00 25.37
CA ALA A 58 21.92 -5.70 24.50
C ALA A 58 22.47 -5.25 23.14
N TRP A 59 22.13 -5.98 22.09
CA TRP A 59 22.50 -5.72 20.72
C TRP A 59 21.32 -5.12 19.96
N TYR A 60 21.58 -3.98 19.34
CA TYR A 60 20.68 -3.27 18.46
C TYR A 60 21.14 -3.52 17.02
N ASN A 61 20.22 -3.53 16.06
CA ASN A 61 20.55 -3.68 14.65
C ASN A 61 20.18 -2.41 13.87
N GLU A 62 20.39 -2.43 12.57
CA GLU A 62 20.09 -1.30 11.68
C GLU A 62 18.62 -0.86 11.73
N HIS A 63 17.67 -1.77 11.97
CA HIS A 63 16.25 -1.42 12.16
C HIS A 63 16.04 -0.49 13.36
N HIS A 64 16.80 -0.68 14.44
CA HIS A 64 16.71 0.21 15.60
C HIS A 64 17.26 1.61 15.28
N LEU A 65 18.28 1.69 14.41
CA LEU A 65 18.86 2.96 13.97
C LEU A 65 17.93 3.72 13.03
N ALA A 66 17.34 3.03 12.05
CA ALA A 66 16.34 3.60 11.13
C ALA A 66 15.18 4.21 11.92
N ARG A 67 14.60 3.43 12.84
CA ARG A 67 13.51 3.89 13.71
C ARG A 67 13.86 5.10 14.58
N LEU A 68 15.11 5.19 15.05
CA LEU A 68 15.59 6.34 15.81
C LEU A 68 15.68 7.61 14.96
N ARG A 69 16.17 7.48 13.71
CA ARG A 69 16.22 8.59 12.76
C ARG A 69 14.82 9.07 12.42
N THR A 70 13.88 8.15 12.25
CA THR A 70 12.45 8.45 12.12
C THR A 70 11.89 9.25 13.27
N ILE A 71 12.11 8.80 14.51
CA ILE A 71 11.62 9.54 15.68
C ILE A 71 12.22 10.95 15.70
N GLY A 72 13.52 11.10 15.42
CA GLY A 72 14.19 12.41 15.38
C GLY A 72 13.59 13.34 14.33
N ALA A 73 13.46 12.86 13.10
CA ALA A 73 12.95 13.64 11.97
C ALA A 73 11.47 14.02 12.13
N LEU A 74 10.66 13.19 12.78
CA LEU A 74 9.26 13.53 13.10
C LEU A 74 9.17 14.59 14.22
N LEU A 75 10.03 14.51 15.24
CA LEU A 75 10.09 15.52 16.29
C LEU A 75 10.52 16.90 15.75
N GLU A 76 11.47 16.94 14.82
CA GLU A 76 11.93 18.18 14.18
C GLU A 76 10.82 18.89 13.39
N ARG A 77 9.86 18.12 12.85
CA ARG A 77 8.67 18.64 12.15
C ARG A 77 7.54 19.09 13.08
N GLY A 78 7.72 18.96 14.39
CA GLY A 78 6.74 19.40 15.39
C GLY A 78 5.76 18.33 15.87
N HIS A 79 5.92 17.06 15.45
CA HIS A 79 5.09 15.99 15.99
C HIS A 79 5.37 15.75 17.47
N THR A 80 4.33 15.40 18.23
CA THR A 80 4.51 15.03 19.63
C THR A 80 4.99 13.59 19.74
N LEU A 81 5.76 13.30 20.80
CA LEU A 81 6.24 11.94 21.06
C LEU A 81 5.11 10.92 21.28
N GLY A 82 3.92 11.39 21.70
CA GLY A 82 2.72 10.55 21.82
C GLY A 82 2.17 10.15 20.46
N GLY A 83 2.00 11.12 19.54
CA GLY A 83 1.59 10.84 18.16
C GLY A 83 2.59 9.94 17.44
N ILE A 84 3.90 10.17 17.61
CA ILE A 84 4.94 9.28 17.06
C ILE A 84 4.80 7.85 17.62
N ALA A 85 4.47 7.69 18.90
CA ALA A 85 4.26 6.37 19.51
C ALA A 85 3.07 5.62 18.89
N GLU A 86 1.99 6.33 18.65
CA GLU A 86 0.78 5.81 18.00
C GLU A 86 1.09 5.34 16.58
N LEU A 87 1.84 6.14 15.81
CA LEU A 87 2.27 5.80 14.45
C LEU A 87 3.12 4.53 14.41
N LEU A 88 4.14 4.46 15.26
CA LEU A 88 5.04 3.30 15.31
C LEU A 88 4.32 2.05 15.83
N SER A 89 3.33 2.19 16.70
CA SER A 89 2.54 1.06 17.22
C SER A 89 1.60 0.49 16.16
N ALA A 90 0.97 1.33 15.35
CA ALA A 90 0.14 0.87 14.24
C ALA A 90 0.98 0.18 13.16
N PHE A 91 2.21 0.65 12.93
CA PHE A 91 3.20 -0.02 12.09
C PHE A 91 3.54 -1.44 12.56
N ASP A 92 3.79 -1.61 13.86
CA ASP A 92 4.06 -2.94 14.45
C ASP A 92 2.85 -3.89 14.39
N THR A 93 1.64 -3.34 14.28
CA THR A 93 0.39 -4.12 14.23
C THR A 93 -0.01 -4.48 12.80
N GLY A 94 0.33 -3.64 11.80
CA GLY A 94 0.06 -3.85 10.38
C GLY A 94 0.88 -4.94 9.69
N ARG A 95 1.40 -5.92 10.45
CA ARG A 95 2.31 -6.94 9.92
C ARG A 95 1.61 -7.90 8.96
N ASP A 96 2.27 -8.00 7.81
CA ASP A 96 2.21 -9.03 6.76
C ASP A 96 1.13 -8.88 5.68
N VAL A 97 1.34 -7.88 4.81
CA VAL A 97 0.74 -7.81 3.46
C VAL A 97 1.83 -7.69 2.39
N GLY A 98 3.11 -7.60 2.77
CA GLY A 98 4.24 -7.66 1.84
C GLY A 98 4.29 -8.99 1.07
N GLU A 99 3.95 -10.11 1.72
CA GLU A 99 3.70 -11.39 1.02
C GLU A 99 2.44 -11.32 0.15
N LEU A 100 1.33 -10.73 0.59
CA LEU A 100 0.09 -10.65 -0.21
C LEU A 100 0.20 -9.74 -1.46
N LEU A 101 1.07 -8.73 -1.44
CA LEU A 101 1.40 -7.90 -2.62
C LEU A 101 2.46 -8.56 -3.53
N GLY A 102 3.19 -9.55 -3.00
CA GLY A 102 4.25 -10.29 -3.70
C GLY A 102 3.88 -11.70 -4.13
N LEU A 103 2.73 -12.25 -3.71
CA LEU A 103 2.32 -13.62 -4.00
C LEU A 103 1.69 -13.75 -5.41
N GLU A 104 2.59 -13.76 -6.39
CA GLU A 104 2.71 -14.78 -7.43
C GLU A 104 1.41 -15.47 -7.90
N ASN A 105 0.95 -15.04 -9.07
CA ASN A 105 0.72 -16.01 -10.13
C ASN A 105 1.24 -15.42 -11.45
N THR A 106 2.51 -15.66 -11.75
CA THR A 106 3.31 -15.21 -12.91
C THR A 106 2.81 -15.76 -14.26
N LEU A 107 1.54 -16.14 -14.34
CA LEU A 107 0.90 -16.70 -15.53
C LEU A 107 0.06 -15.67 -16.29
N VAL A 108 -0.34 -14.56 -15.67
CA VAL A 108 -1.11 -13.47 -16.31
C VAL A 108 -0.58 -12.11 -15.85
N PRO A 109 -0.34 -11.13 -16.74
CA PRO A 109 0.05 -9.79 -16.34
C PRO A 109 -0.96 -9.17 -15.37
N PRO A 110 -0.52 -8.48 -14.30
CA PRO A 110 -1.43 -7.89 -13.31
C PRO A 110 -2.43 -6.95 -14.00
N TRP A 111 -3.71 -7.05 -13.65
CA TRP A 111 -4.79 -6.22 -14.22
C TRP A 111 -4.63 -4.74 -13.85
N SER A 112 -4.06 -4.47 -12.67
CA SER A 112 -3.72 -3.13 -12.19
C SER A 112 -2.40 -2.66 -12.79
N GLU A 113 -2.38 -1.41 -13.25
CA GLU A 113 -1.16 -0.68 -13.65
C GLU A 113 -0.67 0.26 -12.54
N GLU A 114 -1.21 0.11 -11.33
CA GLU A 114 -0.82 0.95 -10.20
C GLU A 114 0.63 0.70 -9.81
N THR A 115 1.36 1.78 -9.56
CA THR A 115 2.75 1.74 -9.12
C THR A 115 2.77 1.82 -7.60
N PRO A 116 3.24 0.77 -6.89
CA PRO A 116 3.45 0.82 -5.45
C PRO A 116 4.52 1.85 -5.11
N VAL A 117 4.39 2.48 -3.95
CA VAL A 117 5.30 3.52 -3.46
C VAL A 117 5.79 3.11 -2.08
N ARG A 118 7.10 2.96 -1.93
CA ARG A 118 7.73 2.78 -0.64
C ARG A 118 7.92 4.14 0.02
N LEU A 119 7.55 4.23 1.29
CA LEU A 119 7.61 5.44 2.10
C LEU A 119 8.21 5.08 3.45
N THR A 120 9.23 5.82 3.86
CA THR A 120 9.61 5.89 5.26
C THR A 120 8.47 6.50 6.09
N PRO A 121 8.41 6.27 7.41
CA PRO A 121 7.40 6.93 8.24
C PRO A 121 7.51 8.46 8.21
N GLU A 122 8.70 9.00 7.98
CA GLU A 122 8.95 10.42 7.74
C GLU A 122 8.30 10.92 6.45
N GLU A 123 8.48 10.21 5.34
CA GLU A 123 7.87 10.60 4.06
C GLU A 123 6.35 10.49 4.12
N LEU A 124 5.84 9.46 4.80
CA LEU A 124 4.41 9.35 5.06
C LEU A 124 3.91 10.57 5.87
N ALA A 125 4.65 10.98 6.92
CA ALA A 125 4.40 12.20 7.69
C ALA A 125 4.39 13.47 6.84
N ASP A 126 5.32 13.60 5.90
CA ASP A 126 5.36 14.76 5.01
C ASP A 126 4.12 14.86 4.12
N HIS A 127 3.47 13.73 3.78
CA HIS A 127 2.24 13.72 2.99
C HIS A 127 1.00 14.21 3.75
N PHE A 128 0.88 13.90 5.04
CA PHE A 128 -0.39 14.08 5.78
C PHE A 128 -0.26 14.85 7.11
N SER A 129 0.94 15.29 7.50
CA SER A 129 1.20 16.17 8.63
C SER A 129 0.43 15.78 9.91
N GLU A 130 -0.40 16.66 10.48
CA GLU A 130 -1.10 16.45 11.76
C GLU A 130 -2.14 15.33 11.72
N ASP A 131 -2.57 14.90 10.53
CA ASP A 131 -3.60 13.88 10.36
C ASP A 131 -3.06 12.44 10.50
N ILE A 132 -1.75 12.25 10.68
CA ILE A 132 -1.22 10.91 10.89
C ILE A 132 -1.40 10.49 12.34
N THR A 133 -2.49 9.77 12.56
CA THR A 133 -2.86 9.15 13.82
C THR A 133 -2.78 7.63 13.69
N ALA A 134 -2.69 6.92 14.82
CA ALA A 134 -2.78 5.44 14.79
C ALA A 134 -4.09 4.96 14.15
N GLU A 135 -5.18 5.70 14.34
CA GLU A 135 -6.50 5.34 13.80
C GLU A 135 -6.55 5.43 12.27
N ASN A 136 -6.05 6.52 11.70
CA ASN A 136 -5.96 6.69 10.24
C ASN A 136 -5.00 5.67 9.62
N LEU A 137 -3.90 5.36 10.32
CA LEU A 137 -2.95 4.37 9.87
C LEU A 137 -3.54 2.95 9.88
N SER A 138 -4.18 2.55 10.97
CA SER A 138 -4.92 1.28 11.08
C SER A 138 -5.99 1.18 10.00
N THR A 139 -6.76 2.24 9.80
CA THR A 139 -7.80 2.31 8.77
C THR A 139 -7.21 2.11 7.36
N SER A 140 -6.06 2.72 7.09
CA SER A 140 -5.38 2.59 5.78
C SER A 140 -4.86 1.18 5.53
N LEU A 141 -4.35 0.51 6.58
CA LEU A 141 -3.95 -0.90 6.56
C LEU A 141 -5.15 -1.82 6.37
N ASP A 142 -6.26 -1.57 7.08
CA ASP A 142 -7.49 -2.35 7.00
C ASP A 142 -8.17 -2.25 5.62
N ILE A 143 -8.12 -1.07 5.00
CA ILE A 143 -8.57 -0.87 3.63
C ILE A 143 -7.60 -1.54 2.64
N GLY A 144 -6.36 -1.84 3.05
CA GLY A 144 -5.32 -2.41 2.20
C GLY A 144 -4.68 -1.40 1.25
N TYR A 145 -4.80 -0.09 1.52
CA TYR A 145 -4.09 0.95 0.76
C TYR A 145 -2.63 1.08 1.18
N LEU A 146 -2.36 0.72 2.42
CA LEU A 146 -1.02 0.69 2.98
C LEU A 146 -0.69 -0.74 3.41
N ALA A 147 0.56 -1.12 3.26
CA ALA A 147 1.15 -2.33 3.80
C ALA A 147 2.45 -1.97 4.54
N VAL A 148 2.93 -2.89 5.38
CA VAL A 148 4.20 -2.76 6.09
C VAL A 148 5.22 -3.74 5.51
N ASP A 149 6.39 -3.23 5.12
CA ASP A 149 7.55 -4.02 4.70
C ASP A 149 8.78 -3.59 5.51
N GLY A 150 9.20 -4.42 6.46
CA GLY A 150 10.31 -4.09 7.35
C GLY A 150 10.03 -2.85 8.20
N ASP A 151 10.77 -1.77 7.96
CA ASP A 151 10.62 -0.44 8.59
C ASP A 151 10.01 0.61 7.63
N GLU A 152 9.55 0.19 6.46
CA GLU A 152 8.91 1.04 5.45
C GLU A 152 7.42 0.72 5.32
N PHE A 153 6.67 1.73 4.90
CA PHE A 153 5.32 1.58 4.40
C PHE A 153 5.32 1.39 2.89
N VAL A 154 4.42 0.55 2.40
CA VAL A 154 4.17 0.38 0.97
C VAL A 154 2.75 0.83 0.68
N HIS A 155 2.60 1.97 0.01
CA HIS A 155 1.31 2.39 -0.52
C HIS A 155 1.06 1.67 -1.85
N ILE A 156 -0.12 1.08 -2.04
CA ILE A 156 -0.42 0.24 -3.21
C ILE A 156 -0.47 1.01 -4.54
N SER A 157 -0.62 2.33 -4.48
CA SER A 157 -0.83 3.19 -5.64
C SER A 157 -0.27 4.59 -5.42
N ARG A 158 0.64 5.03 -6.29
CA ARG A 158 1.10 6.43 -6.35
C ARG A 158 -0.05 7.40 -6.57
N ARG A 159 -0.98 7.07 -7.47
CA ARG A 159 -2.10 7.93 -7.85
C ARG A 159 -3.06 8.17 -6.68
N LEU A 160 -3.38 7.13 -5.92
CA LEU A 160 -4.25 7.24 -4.74
C LEU A 160 -3.56 8.02 -3.62
N LEU A 161 -2.26 7.83 -3.44
CA LEU A 161 -1.46 8.60 -2.47
C LEU A 161 -1.46 10.09 -2.82
N ASP A 162 -1.25 10.45 -4.09
CA ASP A 162 -1.30 11.83 -4.56
C ASP A 162 -2.69 12.46 -4.40
N ALA A 163 -3.74 11.73 -4.79
CA ALA A 163 -5.10 12.22 -4.68
C ALA A 163 -5.52 12.46 -3.23
N SER A 164 -5.19 11.52 -2.32
CA SER A 164 -5.49 11.68 -0.90
C SER A 164 -4.68 12.82 -0.26
N THR A 165 -3.40 12.96 -0.60
CA THR A 165 -2.56 14.09 -0.16
C THR A 165 -3.18 15.42 -0.57
N GLU A 166 -3.61 15.55 -1.83
CA GLU A 166 -4.23 16.78 -2.32
C GLU A 166 -5.54 17.10 -1.59
N LEU A 167 -6.41 16.10 -1.37
CA LEU A 167 -7.67 16.30 -0.63
C LEU A 167 -7.41 16.80 0.81
N VAL A 168 -6.40 16.23 1.49
CA VAL A 168 -6.01 16.66 2.83
C VAL A 168 -5.44 18.08 2.82
N ASN A 169 -4.64 18.44 1.82
CA ASN A 169 -4.12 19.80 1.65
C ASN A 169 -5.22 20.84 1.39
N GLN A 170 -6.37 20.42 0.84
CA GLN A 170 -7.56 21.28 0.71
C GLN A 170 -8.37 21.39 2.03
N GLY A 171 -7.89 20.82 3.13
CA GLY A 171 -8.50 20.86 4.45
C GLY A 171 -9.54 19.78 4.72
N ILE A 172 -9.63 18.75 3.87
CA ILE A 172 -10.51 17.60 4.10
C ILE A 172 -9.80 16.65 5.08
N PRO A 173 -10.36 16.34 6.25
CA PRO A 173 -9.69 15.47 7.22
C PRO A 173 -9.38 14.09 6.62
N LEU A 174 -8.17 13.56 6.86
CA LEU A 174 -7.76 12.26 6.33
C LEU A 174 -8.74 11.13 6.67
N ALA A 175 -9.33 11.15 7.87
CA ALA A 175 -10.35 10.18 8.28
C ALA A 175 -11.56 10.14 7.32
N ALA A 176 -12.02 11.31 6.85
CA ALA A 176 -13.11 11.40 5.89
C ALA A 176 -12.70 10.92 4.50
N VAL A 177 -11.46 11.20 4.08
CA VAL A 177 -10.88 10.70 2.83
C VAL A 177 -10.79 9.17 2.84
N LEU A 178 -10.31 8.58 3.94
CA LEU A 178 -10.20 7.13 4.11
C LEU A 178 -11.58 6.45 4.14
N GLU A 179 -12.57 7.04 4.80
CA GLU A 179 -13.94 6.52 4.81
C GLU A 179 -14.54 6.55 3.40
N ALA A 180 -14.39 7.65 2.66
CA ALA A 180 -14.79 7.72 1.26
C ALA A 180 -14.03 6.68 0.40
N GLY A 181 -12.73 6.52 0.63
CA GLY A 181 -11.90 5.51 -0.03
C GLY A 181 -12.41 4.08 0.21
N ARG A 182 -12.80 3.75 1.44
CA ARG A 182 -13.40 2.44 1.78
C ARG A 182 -14.66 2.18 0.95
N GLN A 183 -15.54 3.16 0.84
CA GLN A 183 -16.77 3.05 0.05
C GLN A 183 -16.48 2.92 -1.44
N VAL A 184 -15.55 3.72 -1.97
CA VAL A 184 -15.10 3.64 -3.37
C VAL A 184 -14.53 2.26 -3.67
N ARG A 185 -13.70 1.70 -2.78
CA ARG A 185 -13.14 0.35 -2.95
C ARG A 185 -14.23 -0.72 -3.00
N ALA A 186 -15.19 -0.68 -2.08
CA ALA A 186 -16.32 -1.61 -2.09
C ALA A 186 -17.14 -1.53 -3.38
N HIS A 187 -17.35 -0.34 -3.93
CA HIS A 187 -18.02 -0.16 -5.22
C HIS A 187 -17.17 -0.63 -6.40
N ALA A 188 -15.85 -0.41 -6.35
CA ALA A 188 -14.92 -0.91 -7.37
C ALA A 188 -14.91 -2.45 -7.40
N ASP A 189 -14.89 -3.10 -6.23
CA ASP A 189 -14.97 -4.57 -6.11
C ASP A 189 -16.30 -5.09 -6.68
N ALA A 190 -17.42 -4.44 -6.37
CA ALA A 190 -18.71 -4.78 -6.95
C ALA A 190 -18.75 -4.63 -8.48
N LEU A 191 -18.11 -3.59 -9.04
CA LEU A 191 -17.97 -3.43 -10.49
C LEU A 191 -17.06 -4.52 -11.08
N ALA A 192 -15.95 -4.85 -10.41
CA ALA A 192 -15.06 -5.92 -10.81
C ALA A 192 -15.79 -7.27 -10.86
N ASP A 193 -16.67 -7.56 -9.91
CA ASP A 193 -17.53 -8.76 -9.93
C ASP A 193 -18.43 -8.83 -11.16
N VAL A 194 -18.98 -7.69 -11.61
CA VAL A 194 -19.78 -7.60 -12.84
C VAL A 194 -18.92 -7.97 -14.06
N PHE A 195 -17.75 -7.35 -14.22
CA PHE A 195 -16.86 -7.61 -15.35
C PHE A 195 -16.31 -9.04 -15.34
N THR A 196 -15.81 -9.51 -14.20
CA THR A 196 -15.27 -10.87 -14.06
C THR A 196 -16.35 -11.93 -14.28
N THR A 197 -17.59 -11.68 -13.88
CA THR A 197 -18.71 -12.56 -14.20
C THR A 197 -18.99 -12.59 -15.69
N LEU A 198 -19.03 -11.44 -16.38
CA LEU A 198 -19.20 -11.41 -17.83
C LEU A 198 -18.09 -12.16 -18.57
N ILE A 199 -16.83 -11.93 -18.18
CA ILE A 199 -15.67 -12.63 -18.74
C ILE A 199 -15.79 -14.14 -18.51
N ARG A 200 -16.07 -14.55 -17.27
CA ARG A 200 -16.23 -15.96 -16.90
C ARG A 200 -17.33 -16.64 -17.70
N THR A 201 -18.48 -15.97 -17.85
CA THR A 201 -19.65 -16.53 -18.51
C THR A 201 -19.50 -16.61 -20.03
N HIS A 202 -18.85 -15.63 -20.65
CA HIS A 202 -18.83 -15.51 -22.12
C HIS A 202 -17.48 -15.82 -22.76
N LEU A 203 -16.39 -15.79 -22.02
CA LEU A 203 -15.04 -15.96 -22.57
C LEU A 203 -14.31 -17.18 -21.97
N LEU A 204 -14.60 -17.51 -20.72
CA LEU A 204 -14.01 -18.68 -20.06
C LEU A 204 -14.89 -19.92 -20.09
N SER A 205 -16.12 -19.85 -20.61
CA SER A 205 -17.06 -20.98 -20.60
C SER A 205 -16.47 -22.25 -21.20
N ASP A 206 -15.80 -22.11 -22.35
CA ASP A 206 -15.24 -23.23 -23.10
C ASP A 206 -13.99 -23.80 -22.42
N VAL A 207 -13.10 -22.92 -21.93
CA VAL A 207 -11.90 -23.31 -21.17
C VAL A 207 -12.30 -24.00 -19.86
N LEU A 208 -13.26 -23.45 -19.12
CA LEU A 208 -13.77 -24.02 -17.87
C LEU A 208 -14.46 -25.37 -18.09
N ALA A 209 -15.19 -25.55 -19.19
CA ALA A 209 -15.82 -26.82 -19.54
C ALA A 209 -14.77 -27.92 -19.79
N ARG A 210 -13.69 -27.60 -20.49
CA ARG A 210 -12.59 -28.55 -20.77
C ARG A 210 -11.74 -28.89 -19.55
N VAL A 211 -11.42 -27.88 -18.72
CA VAL A 211 -10.78 -28.09 -17.41
C VAL A 211 -11.64 -29.01 -16.54
N SER A 212 -12.95 -28.80 -16.53
CA SER A 212 -13.89 -29.66 -15.78
C SER A 212 -13.95 -31.09 -16.35
N ALA A 213 -13.75 -31.25 -17.66
CA ALA A 213 -13.63 -32.54 -18.33
C ALA A 213 -12.25 -33.21 -18.18
N ARG A 214 -11.28 -32.55 -17.49
CA ARG A 214 -9.87 -32.97 -17.36
C ARG A 214 -9.16 -33.12 -18.70
N GLU A 215 -9.57 -32.33 -19.70
CA GLU A 215 -8.86 -32.21 -20.96
C GLU A 215 -7.63 -31.29 -20.79
N ASP A 216 -6.59 -31.57 -21.57
CA ASP A 216 -5.34 -30.81 -21.51
C ASP A 216 -5.55 -29.45 -22.20
N VAL A 217 -5.38 -28.35 -21.46
CA VAL A 217 -5.44 -27.00 -22.01
C VAL A 217 -4.08 -26.70 -22.63
N GLY A 218 -4.03 -26.63 -23.96
CA GLY A 218 -2.78 -26.40 -24.68
C GLY A 218 -2.22 -24.99 -24.46
N PRO A 219 -0.90 -24.77 -24.59
CA PRO A 219 -0.26 -23.45 -24.43
C PRO A 219 -0.90 -22.34 -25.29
N HIS A 220 -1.31 -22.67 -26.52
CA HIS A 220 -1.97 -21.73 -27.43
C HIS A 220 -3.31 -21.18 -26.93
N GLU A 221 -4.03 -21.92 -26.07
CA GLU A 221 -5.31 -21.48 -25.52
C GLU A 221 -5.10 -20.49 -24.37
N VAL A 222 -4.05 -20.71 -23.57
CA VAL A 222 -3.62 -19.79 -22.51
C VAL A 222 -3.13 -18.48 -23.13
N ASP A 223 -2.36 -18.54 -24.22
CA ASP A 223 -1.90 -17.36 -24.95
C ASP A 223 -3.09 -16.55 -25.51
N HIS A 224 -4.05 -17.21 -26.17
CA HIS A 224 -5.25 -16.56 -26.70
C HIS A 224 -6.11 -15.93 -25.60
N LEU A 225 -6.24 -16.60 -24.45
CA LEU A 225 -6.94 -16.06 -23.30
C LEU A 225 -6.24 -14.81 -22.74
N THR A 226 -4.91 -14.85 -22.63
CA THR A 226 -4.09 -13.72 -22.18
C THR A 226 -4.25 -12.52 -23.11
N GLU A 227 -4.17 -12.73 -24.43
CA GLU A 227 -4.38 -11.68 -25.43
C GLU A 227 -5.80 -11.09 -25.37
N THR A 228 -6.80 -11.94 -25.12
CA THR A 228 -8.20 -11.51 -24.95
C THR A 228 -8.35 -10.64 -23.71
N ILE A 229 -7.76 -11.05 -22.59
CA ILE A 229 -7.74 -10.30 -21.33
C ILE A 229 -7.06 -8.93 -21.52
N GLU A 230 -5.91 -8.90 -22.21
CA GLU A 230 -5.20 -7.65 -22.51
C GLU A 230 -6.05 -6.67 -23.32
N LYS A 231 -6.83 -7.15 -24.30
CA LYS A 231 -7.74 -6.31 -25.09
C LYS A 231 -8.94 -5.78 -24.28
N LEU A 232 -9.40 -6.52 -23.27
CA LEU A 232 -10.57 -6.15 -22.46
C LEU A 232 -10.26 -5.17 -21.34
N ARG A 233 -9.03 -5.17 -20.84
CA ARG A 233 -8.56 -4.27 -19.78
C ARG A 233 -8.86 -2.78 -20.08
N PRO A 234 -8.41 -2.19 -21.21
CA PRO A 234 -8.68 -0.78 -21.49
C PRO A 234 -10.17 -0.48 -21.71
N LEU A 235 -10.94 -1.43 -22.26
CA LEU A 235 -12.38 -1.27 -22.48
C LEU A 235 -13.13 -1.18 -21.14
N SER A 236 -12.79 -2.06 -20.19
CA SER A 236 -13.42 -2.08 -18.86
C SER A 236 -13.16 -0.77 -18.12
N LYS A 237 -11.92 -0.27 -18.18
CA LYS A 237 -11.55 1.04 -17.60
C LYS A 237 -12.35 2.19 -18.20
N GLY A 238 -12.46 2.23 -19.53
CA GLY A 238 -13.24 3.26 -20.23
C GLY A 238 -14.73 3.26 -19.87
N VAL A 239 -15.34 2.07 -19.71
CA VAL A 239 -16.74 1.95 -19.27
C VAL A 239 -16.91 2.50 -17.86
N VAL A 240 -16.04 2.12 -16.92
CA VAL A 240 -16.11 2.61 -15.53
C VAL A 240 -15.94 4.13 -15.46
N GLU A 241 -14.96 4.68 -16.18
CA GLU A 241 -14.69 6.11 -16.20
C GLU A 241 -15.86 6.92 -16.79
N ALA A 242 -16.46 6.44 -17.88
CA ALA A 242 -17.62 7.06 -18.49
C ALA A 242 -18.85 7.00 -17.57
N GLU A 243 -19.15 5.84 -16.99
CA GLU A 243 -20.29 5.69 -16.08
C GLU A 243 -20.13 6.53 -14.81
N LEU A 244 -18.92 6.59 -14.24
CA LEU A 244 -18.63 7.46 -13.10
C LEU A 244 -18.83 8.94 -13.45
N SER A 245 -18.30 9.38 -14.58
CA SER A 245 -18.44 10.77 -15.06
C SER A 245 -19.91 11.14 -15.28
N MET A 246 -20.67 10.28 -15.95
CA MET A 246 -22.10 10.50 -16.17
C MET A 246 -22.91 10.47 -14.86
N ALA A 247 -22.54 9.62 -13.90
CA ALA A 247 -23.18 9.57 -12.59
C ALA A 247 -22.90 10.85 -11.78
N MET A 248 -21.67 11.37 -11.83
CA MET A 248 -21.30 12.64 -11.21
C MET A 248 -22.09 13.79 -11.81
N ASP A 249 -22.19 13.90 -13.14
CA ASP A 249 -23.00 14.93 -13.81
C ASP A 249 -24.45 14.93 -13.33
N ARG A 250 -25.07 13.75 -13.22
CA ARG A 250 -26.45 13.63 -12.72
C ARG A 250 -26.57 14.09 -11.27
N ARG A 251 -25.63 13.72 -10.40
CA ARG A 251 -25.67 14.05 -8.97
C ARG A 251 -25.37 15.52 -8.70
N VAL A 252 -24.34 16.08 -9.32
CA VAL A 252 -23.98 17.49 -9.17
C VAL A 252 -25.12 18.39 -9.63
N ARG A 253 -25.74 18.10 -10.79
CA ARG A 253 -26.91 18.85 -11.26
C ARG A 253 -28.09 18.78 -10.28
N ALA A 254 -28.33 17.62 -9.67
CA ALA A 254 -29.39 17.45 -8.70
C ALA A 254 -29.12 18.25 -7.41
N GLU A 255 -27.89 18.26 -6.91
CA GLU A 255 -27.53 19.04 -5.71
C GLU A 255 -27.59 20.55 -5.96
N VAL A 256 -27.08 21.03 -7.09
CA VAL A 256 -27.18 22.45 -7.47
C VAL A 256 -28.65 22.88 -7.58
N ALA A 257 -29.51 22.03 -8.16
CA ALA A 257 -30.95 22.33 -8.26
C ALA A 257 -31.62 22.41 -6.88
N LYS A 258 -31.28 21.52 -5.94
CA LYS A 258 -31.81 21.56 -4.57
C LYS A 258 -31.42 22.85 -3.87
N TRP A 259 -30.14 23.22 -3.91
CA TRP A 259 -29.62 24.42 -3.27
C TRP A 259 -30.33 25.69 -3.79
N LEU A 260 -30.50 25.81 -5.11
CA LEU A 260 -31.24 26.93 -5.72
C LEU A 260 -32.72 26.98 -5.29
N THR A 261 -33.36 25.84 -5.00
CA THR A 261 -34.75 25.79 -4.52
C THR A 261 -34.88 26.06 -3.02
N GLU A 262 -33.84 25.76 -2.23
CA GLU A 262 -33.80 25.98 -0.77
C GLU A 262 -33.49 27.45 -0.44
N GLU A 263 -32.50 28.07 -1.09
CA GLU A 263 -32.20 29.50 -0.92
C GLU A 263 -33.35 30.40 -1.42
N GLY A 264 -34.08 29.97 -2.45
CA GLY A 264 -35.27 30.69 -2.94
C GLY A 264 -36.44 30.71 -1.95
N ARG A 265 -36.45 29.85 -0.91
CA ARG A 265 -37.50 29.81 0.12
C ARG A 265 -37.17 30.60 1.39
N GLU A 266 -35.90 30.91 1.64
CA GLU A 266 -35.47 31.68 2.82
C GLU A 266 -35.43 33.20 2.56
N GLY A 267 -35.57 33.64 1.30
CA GLY A 267 -35.52 35.04 0.88
C GLY A 267 -36.86 35.75 0.63
N THR A 268 -38.01 35.21 1.05
CA THR A 268 -39.35 35.86 0.91
C THR A 268 -40.04 35.99 2.26
#